data_AF-A0A0K0M9E6-F1
#
_entry.id   AF-A0A0K0M9E6-F1
#
_cell.length_a   1.000
_cell.length_b   1.000
_cell.length_c   1.000
_cell.angle_alpha   90.00
_cell.angle_beta   90.00
_cell.angle_gamma   90.00
#
_symmetry.space_group_name_H-M   'P 1'
#
loop_
_entity.id
_entity.type
_entity.pdbx_description
1 polymer ?
#
loop_
_entity_poly.entity_id
_entity_poly.type
_entity_poly.pdbx_seq_one_letter_code
_entity_poly.pdbx_strand_id
1 'polypeptide(L)'
;MGPTTIYVTAILALIFNVCLQGATGATFVIQNQCSYTVWAAGIPVGGGQALRQGQSWSVDVPAGTSSGRFWGRTGCSFDASGKGSCSTGDCGGVLSCTLSGQSPTTLVEYTLNGGNNQDFYDLSVIDGFNVPISLTPSDGSCKALTCKMDQCPDAYLYPTDDTKTHACASGANYNIVFCP
;
A
#
# COMPACT_ATOMS: atom_id res chain seq x y z
N MET A 1 63.45 44.54 -11.85
CA MET A 1 62.96 43.52 -10.88
C MET A 1 61.61 44.03 -10.40
N GLY A 2 60.51 43.95 -11.17
CA GLY A 2 59.76 42.77 -11.58
C GLY A 2 58.52 42.68 -10.68
N PRO A 3 57.32 43.12 -11.10
CA PRO A 3 56.14 43.08 -10.23
C PRO A 3 55.71 41.62 -10.00
N THR A 4 55.53 41.26 -8.73
CA THR A 4 55.10 39.93 -8.32
C THR A 4 53.60 39.79 -8.54
N THR A 5 53.20 39.16 -9.65
CA THR A 5 51.81 38.81 -9.92
C THR A 5 51.40 37.62 -9.05
N ILE A 6 50.54 37.84 -8.06
CA ILE A 6 49.91 36.78 -7.27
C ILE A 6 48.73 36.23 -8.07
N TYR A 7 48.84 34.99 -8.55
CA TYR A 7 47.72 34.27 -9.16
C TYR A 7 46.85 33.68 -8.04
N VAL A 8 45.75 34.37 -7.70
CA VAL A 8 44.69 33.78 -6.88
C VAL A 8 43.85 32.89 -7.80
N THR A 9 44.16 31.60 -7.85
CA THR A 9 43.29 30.63 -8.53
C THR A 9 42.01 30.48 -7.72
N ALA A 10 40.94 31.15 -8.14
CA ALA A 10 39.60 30.92 -7.63
C ALA A 10 39.14 29.53 -8.08
N ILE A 11 39.16 28.56 -7.17
CA ILE A 11 38.53 27.25 -7.39
C ILE A 11 37.02 27.50 -7.34
N LEU A 12 36.39 27.61 -8.50
CA LEU A 12 34.94 27.61 -8.62
C LEU A 12 34.46 26.19 -8.27
N ALA A 13 34.05 25.96 -7.02
CA ALA A 13 33.36 24.74 -6.65
C ALA A 13 31.99 24.76 -7.35
N LEU A 14 31.86 24.05 -8.48
CA LEU A 14 30.57 23.73 -9.08
C LEU A 14 29.80 22.87 -8.05
N ILE A 15 28.92 23.51 -7.28
CA ILE A 15 27.92 22.80 -6.48
C ILE A 15 26.93 22.22 -7.48
N PHE A 16 27.21 21.01 -7.95
CA PHE A 16 26.24 20.21 -8.67
C PHE A 16 25.17 19.84 -7.63
N ASN A 17 24.09 20.61 -7.56
CA ASN A 17 22.87 20.18 -6.88
C ASN A 17 22.33 18.98 -7.67
N VAL A 18 22.88 17.80 -7.40
CA VAL A 18 22.23 16.55 -7.75
C VAL A 18 20.98 16.52 -6.88
N CYS A 19 19.85 16.95 -7.43
CA CYS A 19 18.58 16.52 -6.92
C CYS A 19 18.55 15.01 -7.16
N LEU A 20 18.90 14.21 -6.15
CA LEU A 20 18.53 12.81 -6.14
C LEU A 20 17.01 12.82 -6.23
N GLN A 21 16.47 12.51 -7.40
CA GLN A 21 15.08 12.09 -7.50
C GLN A 21 15.02 10.77 -6.73
N GLY A 22 14.76 10.86 -5.42
CA GLY A 22 14.50 9.70 -4.59
C GLY A 22 13.33 8.95 -5.21
N ALA A 23 13.47 7.63 -5.33
CA ALA A 23 12.42 6.77 -5.84
C ALA A 23 11.11 7.07 -5.08
N THR A 24 10.08 7.53 -5.79
CA THR A 24 8.84 8.02 -5.16
C THR A 24 8.04 6.83 -4.69
N GLY A 25 8.02 6.59 -3.37
CA GLY A 25 7.08 5.67 -2.75
C GLY A 25 5.65 6.20 -2.86
N ALA A 26 4.72 5.51 -2.21
CA ALA A 26 3.31 5.92 -2.17
C ALA A 26 2.80 5.95 -0.74
N THR A 27 1.97 6.94 -0.43
CA THR A 27 1.17 6.93 0.78
C THR A 27 -0.15 6.24 0.48
N PHE A 28 -0.47 5.21 1.28
CA PHE A 28 -1.77 4.57 1.32
C PHE A 28 -2.56 5.13 2.49
N VAL A 29 -3.75 5.67 2.25
CA VAL A 29 -4.70 6.05 3.31
C VAL A 29 -5.80 5.00 3.35
N ILE A 30 -5.83 4.23 4.43
CA ILE A 30 -6.82 3.18 4.67
C ILE A 30 -7.89 3.71 5.60
N GLN A 31 -9.13 3.76 5.15
CA GLN A 31 -10.28 4.21 5.92
C GLN A 31 -11.25 3.06 6.17
N ASN A 32 -11.80 3.01 7.39
CA ASN A 32 -12.91 2.13 7.71
C ASN A 32 -14.25 2.87 7.66
N GLN A 33 -15.11 2.58 6.68
CA GLN A 33 -16.49 3.08 6.63
C GLN A 33 -17.51 2.04 7.10
N CYS A 34 -17.07 0.83 7.47
CA CYS A 34 -17.93 -0.19 8.03
C CYS A 34 -18.55 0.27 9.36
N SER A 35 -19.74 -0.21 9.69
CA SER A 35 -20.40 0.04 10.98
C SER A 35 -19.78 -0.73 12.15
N TYR A 36 -18.65 -1.41 11.94
CA TYR A 36 -17.93 -2.23 12.90
C TYR A 36 -16.42 -1.96 12.79
N THR A 37 -15.68 -2.28 13.85
CA THR A 37 -14.22 -2.16 13.86
C THR A 37 -13.60 -3.16 12.88
N VAL A 38 -12.69 -2.67 12.04
CA VAL A 38 -11.82 -3.47 11.18
C VAL A 38 -10.40 -3.31 11.66
N TRP A 39 -9.67 -4.42 11.80
CA TRP A 39 -8.23 -4.37 12.06
C TRP A 39 -7.52 -4.44 10.71
N ALA A 40 -7.25 -3.27 10.13
CA ALA A 40 -6.46 -3.16 8.91
C ALA A 40 -5.11 -3.86 9.09
N ALA A 41 -4.61 -4.47 8.03
CA ALA A 41 -3.31 -5.11 8.00
C ALA A 41 -2.62 -4.84 6.67
N GLY A 42 -1.28 -4.79 6.71
CA GLY A 42 -0.44 -4.51 5.56
C GLY A 42 0.90 -5.22 5.63
N ILE A 43 1.36 -5.79 4.51
CA ILE A 43 2.69 -6.37 4.35
C ILE A 43 3.30 -5.94 3.00
N PRO A 44 4.63 -5.91 2.85
CA PRO A 44 5.64 -6.03 3.92
C PRO A 44 5.72 -4.78 4.82
N VAL A 45 4.94 -3.74 4.52
CA VAL A 45 4.94 -2.46 5.24
C VAL A 45 3.58 -2.20 5.88
N GLY A 46 3.60 -1.58 7.06
CA GLY A 46 2.40 -1.18 7.80
C GLY A 46 2.08 -2.10 8.98
N GLY A 47 2.17 -3.42 8.82
CA GLY A 47 1.84 -4.36 9.88
C GLY A 47 0.33 -4.42 10.12
N GLY A 48 -0.20 -3.64 11.07
CA GLY A 48 -1.64 -3.55 11.27
C GLY A 48 -2.10 -2.55 12.32
N GLN A 49 -3.34 -2.10 12.19
CA GLN A 49 -3.95 -1.05 12.99
C GLN A 49 -5.44 -1.31 13.19
N ALA A 50 -5.95 -1.06 14.40
CA ALA A 50 -7.39 -1.10 14.66
C ALA A 50 -8.05 0.20 14.17
N LEU A 51 -9.06 0.08 13.31
CA LEU A 51 -9.85 1.19 12.79
C LEU A 51 -11.30 1.04 13.20
N ARG A 52 -11.78 1.92 14.08
CA ARG A 52 -13.22 2.09 14.34
C ARG A 52 -13.88 2.74 13.12
N GLN A 53 -15.21 2.73 13.08
CA GLN A 53 -15.98 3.42 12.04
C GLN A 53 -15.51 4.89 11.89
N GLY A 54 -15.26 5.28 10.65
CA GLY A 54 -14.81 6.62 10.25
C GLY A 54 -13.32 6.89 10.46
N GLN A 55 -12.57 6.01 11.13
CA GLN A 55 -11.14 6.19 11.35
C GLN A 55 -10.32 5.84 10.10
N SER A 56 -9.16 6.49 10.00
CA SER A 56 -8.18 6.27 8.94
C SER A 56 -6.80 5.96 9.48
N TRP A 57 -6.00 5.27 8.68
CA TRP A 57 -4.60 4.96 8.92
C TRP A 57 -3.78 5.22 7.67
N SER A 58 -2.73 6.02 7.80
CA SER A 58 -1.80 6.32 6.70
C SER A 58 -0.55 5.46 6.82
N VAL A 59 -0.14 4.86 5.70
CA VAL A 59 1.06 4.03 5.58
C VAL A 59 1.90 4.54 4.42
N ASP A 60 3.12 4.96 4.70
CA ASP A 60 4.10 5.33 3.68
C ASP A 60 4.86 4.08 3.25
N VAL A 61 4.68 3.69 1.99
CA VAL A 61 5.27 2.49 1.42
C VAL A 61 6.41 2.89 0.47
N PRO A 62 7.65 2.40 0.69
CA PRO A 62 8.78 2.74 -0.16
C PRO A 62 8.60 2.29 -1.61
N ALA A 63 9.15 3.07 -2.55
CA ALA A 63 9.27 2.66 -3.95
C ALA A 63 10.07 1.35 -4.08
N GLY A 64 9.71 0.53 -5.06
CA GLY A 64 10.32 -0.80 -5.26
C GLY A 64 9.73 -1.88 -4.35
N THR A 65 8.76 -1.56 -3.49
CA THR A 65 8.04 -2.57 -2.73
C THR A 65 7.24 -3.46 -3.67
N SER A 66 7.53 -4.76 -3.66
CA SER A 66 6.82 -5.78 -4.44
C SER A 66 6.01 -6.71 -3.55
N SER A 67 5.01 -7.38 -4.13
CA SER A 67 4.14 -8.33 -3.42
C SER A 67 3.47 -7.72 -2.18
N GLY A 68 3.16 -6.43 -2.26
CA GLY A 68 2.50 -5.70 -1.20
C GLY A 68 1.03 -6.07 -1.10
N ARG A 69 0.50 -6.10 0.12
CA ARG A 69 -0.89 -6.46 0.40
C ARG A 69 -1.46 -5.58 1.48
N PHE A 70 -2.72 -5.16 1.32
CA PHE A 70 -3.56 -4.63 2.39
C PHE A 70 -4.87 -5.41 2.47
N TRP A 71 -5.39 -5.62 3.68
CA TRP A 71 -6.68 -6.28 3.90
C TRP A 71 -7.32 -5.87 5.22
N GLY A 72 -8.62 -6.17 5.36
CA GLY A 72 -9.38 -5.98 6.58
C GLY A 72 -9.49 -7.27 7.38
N ARG A 73 -9.23 -7.22 8.70
CA ARG A 73 -9.49 -8.33 9.63
C ARG A 73 -10.69 -8.04 10.50
N THR A 74 -11.44 -9.08 10.86
CA THR A 74 -12.69 -8.95 11.63
C THR A 74 -12.68 -9.85 12.86
N GLY A 75 -13.48 -9.47 13.87
CA GLY A 75 -13.63 -10.25 15.10
C GLY A 75 -12.34 -10.44 15.88
N CYS A 76 -11.44 -9.44 15.88
CA CYS A 76 -10.14 -9.58 16.50
C CYS A 76 -10.15 -9.25 18.00
N SER A 77 -9.30 -9.94 18.74
CA SER A 77 -8.97 -9.64 20.13
C SER A 77 -7.46 -9.80 20.33
N PHE A 78 -6.80 -8.75 20.82
CA PHE A 78 -5.36 -8.75 21.10
C PHE A 78 -5.10 -8.31 22.54
N ASP A 79 -4.09 -8.90 23.17
CA ASP A 79 -3.56 -8.46 24.45
C ASP A 79 -2.68 -7.20 24.29
N ALA A 80 -2.15 -6.70 25.41
CA ALA A 80 -1.29 -5.50 25.42
C ALA A 80 0.04 -5.69 24.67
N SER A 81 0.46 -6.93 24.41
CA SER A 81 1.64 -7.26 23.60
C SER A 81 1.31 -7.38 22.10
N GLY A 82 0.04 -7.19 21.73
CA GLY A 82 -0.44 -7.32 20.37
C GLY A 82 -0.62 -8.78 19.93
N LYS A 83 -0.68 -9.74 20.86
CA LYS A 83 -0.92 -11.15 20.56
C LYS A 83 -2.38 -11.53 20.77
N GLY A 84 -2.91 -12.43 19.96
CA GLY A 84 -4.32 -12.79 20.01
C GLY A 84 -4.78 -13.52 18.76
N SER A 85 -5.96 -13.18 18.25
CA SER A 85 -6.51 -13.78 17.03
C SER A 85 -7.59 -12.91 16.39
N CYS A 86 -7.88 -13.18 15.11
CA CYS A 86 -9.02 -12.67 14.36
C CYS A 86 -9.90 -13.80 13.83
N SER A 87 -11.18 -13.52 13.59
CA SER A 87 -12.12 -14.49 12.98
C SER A 87 -11.88 -14.66 11.47
N THR A 88 -11.48 -13.59 10.78
CA THR A 88 -11.12 -13.63 9.35
C THR A 88 -9.83 -12.83 9.12
N GLY A 89 -8.97 -13.28 8.21
CA GLY A 89 -7.76 -12.53 7.84
C GLY A 89 -6.66 -12.49 8.90
N ASP A 90 -6.71 -13.39 9.88
CA ASP A 90 -5.65 -13.50 10.89
C ASP A 90 -4.28 -13.76 10.24
N CYS A 91 -3.22 -13.17 10.79
CA CYS A 91 -1.87 -13.23 10.22
C CYS A 91 -0.86 -13.90 11.17
N GLY A 92 -1.31 -14.92 11.91
CA GLY A 92 -0.50 -15.66 12.87
C GLY A 92 -0.68 -15.18 14.31
N GLY A 93 -1.86 -14.64 14.63
CA GLY A 93 -2.24 -14.25 15.98
C GLY A 93 -1.55 -12.99 16.50
N VAL A 94 -1.22 -12.05 15.60
CA VAL A 94 -0.55 -10.80 15.93
C VAL A 94 -1.25 -9.58 15.35
N LEU A 95 -1.23 -8.46 16.06
CA LEU A 95 -1.79 -7.19 15.61
C LEU A 95 -0.99 -6.63 14.42
N SER A 96 0.35 -6.63 14.53
CA SER A 96 1.26 -6.16 13.49
C SER A 96 1.70 -7.34 12.61
N CYS A 97 1.06 -7.48 11.45
CA CYS A 97 1.28 -8.62 10.56
C CYS A 97 2.66 -8.61 9.91
N THR A 98 3.25 -9.80 9.80
CA THR A 98 4.43 -10.08 8.96
C THR A 98 4.17 -11.18 7.92
N LEU A 99 3.01 -11.84 8.04
CA LEU A 99 2.51 -12.84 7.11
C LEU A 99 1.21 -12.34 6.48
N SER A 100 0.86 -12.89 5.32
CA SER A 100 -0.45 -12.63 4.69
C SER A 100 -1.58 -13.16 5.58
N GLY A 101 -2.76 -12.55 5.48
CA GLY A 101 -3.96 -13.00 6.19
C GLY A 101 -4.43 -14.38 5.73
N GLN A 102 -4.97 -15.15 6.67
CA GLN A 102 -5.62 -16.43 6.43
C GLN A 102 -7.03 -16.24 5.85
N SER A 103 -7.38 -17.05 4.85
CA SER A 103 -8.70 -17.08 4.21
C SER A 103 -9.86 -17.19 5.24
N PRO A 104 -10.99 -16.49 5.04
CA PRO A 104 -11.30 -15.63 3.90
C PRO A 104 -10.70 -14.22 4.00
N THR A 105 -10.12 -13.70 2.90
CA THR A 105 -9.57 -12.34 2.81
C THR A 105 -9.76 -11.68 1.46
N THR A 106 -10.51 -10.57 1.43
CA THR A 106 -10.47 -9.64 0.29
C THR A 106 -9.19 -8.83 0.35
N LEU A 107 -8.36 -8.92 -0.69
CA LEU A 107 -7.04 -8.30 -0.75
C LEU A 107 -7.04 -7.10 -1.69
N VAL A 108 -6.28 -6.07 -1.31
CA VAL A 108 -5.63 -5.16 -2.24
C VAL A 108 -4.21 -5.67 -2.41
N GLU A 109 -3.79 -5.95 -3.64
CA GLU A 109 -2.42 -6.33 -3.96
C GLU A 109 -1.74 -5.22 -4.76
N TYR A 110 -0.44 -5.00 -4.53
CA TYR A 110 0.29 -3.94 -5.21
C TYR A 110 1.79 -4.23 -5.37
N THR A 111 2.40 -3.56 -6.35
CA THR A 111 3.83 -3.42 -6.53
C THR A 111 4.13 -1.98 -6.93
N LEU A 112 4.93 -1.27 -6.13
CA LEU A 112 5.27 0.13 -6.40
C LEU A 112 6.57 0.23 -7.17
N ASN A 113 6.59 1.05 -8.21
CA ASN A 113 7.77 1.25 -9.06
C ASN A 113 8.43 -0.07 -9.51
N GLY A 114 7.62 -1.05 -9.92
CA GLY A 114 8.09 -2.40 -10.24
C GLY A 114 8.86 -2.47 -11.56
N GLY A 115 8.28 -1.92 -12.63
CA GLY A 115 8.86 -1.90 -13.96
C GLY A 115 8.34 -0.73 -14.78
N ASN A 116 9.14 -0.21 -15.71
CA ASN A 116 8.80 0.93 -16.57
C ASN A 116 8.32 2.19 -15.82
N ASN A 117 8.78 2.39 -14.56
CA ASN A 117 8.29 3.43 -13.66
C ASN A 117 6.76 3.41 -13.50
N GLN A 118 6.21 2.20 -13.33
CA GLN A 118 4.80 1.98 -13.07
C GLN A 118 4.58 1.32 -11.71
N ASP A 119 3.46 1.70 -11.10
CA ASP A 119 2.84 0.96 -10.02
C ASP A 119 1.83 -0.02 -10.61
N PHE A 120 1.80 -1.24 -10.08
CA PHE A 120 0.83 -2.27 -10.44
C PHE A 120 -0.05 -2.55 -9.23
N TYR A 121 -1.35 -2.72 -9.46
CA TYR A 121 -2.31 -2.98 -8.39
C TYR A 121 -3.54 -3.72 -8.89
N ASP A 122 -4.19 -4.42 -7.97
CA ASP A 122 -5.45 -5.12 -8.20
C ASP A 122 -6.20 -5.39 -6.89
N LEU A 123 -7.43 -5.86 -7.04
CA LEU A 123 -8.17 -6.50 -5.96
C LEU A 123 -8.16 -8.01 -6.19
N SER A 124 -8.16 -8.79 -5.11
CA SER A 124 -8.23 -10.25 -5.19
C SER A 124 -9.18 -10.82 -4.14
N VAL A 125 -10.00 -11.78 -4.58
CA VAL A 125 -10.86 -12.62 -3.74
C VAL A 125 -10.56 -14.11 -3.95
N ILE A 126 -9.38 -14.43 -4.52
CA ILE A 126 -8.89 -15.82 -4.65
C ILE A 126 -8.86 -16.50 -3.28
N ASP A 127 -8.40 -15.77 -2.26
CA ASP A 127 -8.35 -16.23 -0.87
C ASP A 127 -9.69 -16.06 -0.14
N GLY A 128 -10.80 -15.87 -0.86
CA GLY A 128 -12.14 -15.67 -0.34
C GLY A 128 -12.50 -14.20 -0.07
N PHE A 129 -13.74 -13.96 0.35
CA PHE A 129 -14.26 -12.62 0.60
C PHE A 129 -14.68 -12.44 2.06
N ASN A 130 -14.33 -11.31 2.66
CA ASN A 130 -14.73 -10.98 4.03
C ASN A 130 -15.21 -9.53 4.21
N VAL A 131 -14.46 -8.54 3.73
CA VAL A 131 -14.76 -7.12 3.91
C VAL A 131 -14.81 -6.45 2.53
N PRO A 132 -15.93 -5.78 2.17
CA PRO A 132 -15.99 -4.96 0.95
C PRO A 132 -14.85 -3.94 0.91
N ILE A 133 -14.20 -3.77 -0.24
CA ILE A 133 -13.05 -2.88 -0.38
C ILE A 133 -13.11 -2.08 -1.69
N SER A 134 -12.59 -0.86 -1.66
CA SER A 134 -12.26 -0.11 -2.87
C SER A 134 -10.82 0.39 -2.79
N LEU A 135 -10.18 0.52 -3.95
CA LEU A 135 -8.88 1.14 -4.12
C LEU A 135 -9.00 2.25 -5.17
N THR A 136 -8.60 3.47 -4.80
CA THR A 136 -8.63 4.64 -5.69
C THR A 136 -7.26 5.30 -5.72
N PRO A 137 -6.55 5.28 -6.87
CA PRO A 137 -5.34 6.07 -7.06
C PRO A 137 -5.63 7.57 -7.00
N SER A 138 -4.66 8.38 -6.56
CA SER A 138 -4.77 9.83 -6.55
C SER A 138 -4.68 10.45 -7.95
N ASP A 139 -4.05 9.74 -8.89
CA ASP A 139 -4.08 10.08 -10.30
C ASP A 139 -5.42 9.62 -10.91
N GLY A 140 -6.28 10.58 -11.24
CA GLY A 140 -7.60 10.32 -11.79
C GLY A 140 -7.61 9.70 -13.20
N SER A 141 -6.44 9.59 -13.87
CA SER A 141 -6.32 8.84 -15.12
C SER A 141 -6.20 7.33 -14.91
N CYS A 142 -5.84 6.90 -13.70
CA CYS A 142 -5.67 5.51 -13.33
C CYS A 142 -7.01 4.89 -12.87
N LYS A 143 -7.17 3.59 -13.11
CA LYS A 143 -8.43 2.88 -12.87
C LYS A 143 -8.68 2.72 -11.36
N ALA A 144 -9.81 3.22 -10.86
CA ALA A 144 -10.32 2.89 -9.52
C ALA A 144 -11.02 1.52 -9.54
N LEU A 145 -10.89 0.76 -8.45
CA LEU A 145 -11.39 -0.60 -8.30
C LEU A 145 -12.35 -0.69 -7.11
N THR A 146 -13.40 -1.49 -7.22
CA THR A 146 -14.32 -1.75 -6.10
C THR A 146 -14.85 -3.17 -6.10
N CYS A 147 -14.78 -3.82 -4.95
CA CYS A 147 -15.29 -5.16 -4.72
C CYS A 147 -16.18 -5.19 -3.48
N LYS A 148 -17.50 -5.39 -3.67
CA LYS A 148 -18.49 -5.42 -2.57
C LYS A 148 -19.06 -6.79 -2.26
N MET A 149 -18.64 -7.83 -2.98
CA MET A 149 -19.13 -9.20 -2.86
C MET A 149 -18.08 -10.21 -3.31
N ASP A 150 -18.32 -11.49 -3.04
CA ASP A 150 -17.44 -12.62 -3.35
C ASP A 150 -17.14 -12.82 -4.84
N GLN A 151 -18.06 -12.40 -5.72
CA GLN A 151 -17.91 -12.45 -7.18
C GLN A 151 -18.02 -11.05 -7.77
N CYS A 152 -16.99 -10.24 -7.57
CA CYS A 152 -16.94 -8.87 -8.06
C CYS A 152 -16.13 -8.75 -9.38
N PRO A 153 -16.59 -7.94 -10.35
CA PRO A 153 -15.91 -7.81 -11.65
C PRO A 153 -14.50 -7.23 -11.60
N ASP A 154 -14.19 -6.40 -10.61
CA ASP A 154 -12.93 -5.68 -10.49
C ASP A 154 -11.82 -6.48 -9.76
N ALA A 155 -12.09 -7.72 -9.33
CA ALA A 155 -11.11 -8.53 -8.60
C ALA A 155 -10.77 -9.84 -9.30
N TYR A 156 -9.58 -10.36 -9.01
CA TYR A 156 -9.22 -11.73 -9.31
C TYR A 156 -10.16 -12.70 -8.59
N LEU A 157 -10.86 -13.53 -9.38
CA LEU A 157 -11.64 -14.67 -8.88
C LEU A 157 -10.84 -15.98 -8.92
N TYR A 158 -9.82 -16.05 -9.80
CA TYR A 158 -8.93 -17.18 -9.97
C TYR A 158 -7.56 -16.72 -10.51
N PRO A 159 -6.46 -17.47 -10.29
CA PRO A 159 -5.10 -16.98 -10.53
C PRO A 159 -4.73 -16.63 -11.98
N THR A 160 -5.45 -17.14 -12.97
CA THR A 160 -5.11 -16.96 -14.39
C THR A 160 -5.89 -15.83 -15.06
N ASP A 161 -6.59 -14.99 -14.29
CA ASP A 161 -7.35 -13.85 -14.83
C ASP A 161 -6.49 -12.58 -14.90
N ASP A 162 -5.43 -12.60 -15.71
CA ASP A 162 -4.44 -11.50 -15.80
C ASP A 162 -5.04 -10.15 -16.27
N THR A 163 -6.35 -10.11 -16.58
CA THR A 163 -7.07 -8.88 -16.95
C THR A 163 -7.35 -7.95 -15.77
N LYS A 164 -7.14 -8.41 -14.53
CA LYS A 164 -7.47 -7.66 -13.31
C LYS A 164 -6.35 -6.77 -12.79
N THR A 165 -5.11 -7.02 -13.20
CA THR A 165 -3.99 -6.14 -12.85
C THR A 165 -4.06 -4.86 -13.67
N HIS A 166 -4.00 -3.73 -12.96
CA HIS A 166 -3.94 -2.40 -13.54
C HIS A 166 -2.58 -1.76 -13.26
N ALA A 167 -2.21 -0.81 -14.12
CA ALA A 167 -0.98 -0.05 -13.98
C ALA A 167 -1.27 1.45 -13.91
N CYS A 168 -0.51 2.16 -13.09
CA CYS A 168 -0.50 3.62 -12.99
C CYS A 168 0.95 4.11 -13.09
N ALA A 169 1.16 5.38 -13.45
CA ALA A 169 2.49 5.96 -13.35
C ALA A 169 2.96 5.96 -11.89
N SER A 170 4.23 5.62 -11.64
CA SER A 170 4.80 5.67 -10.29
C SER A 170 4.67 7.07 -9.67
N GLY A 171 4.50 7.10 -8.35
CA GLY A 171 4.37 8.35 -7.58
C GLY A 171 2.93 8.78 -7.32
N ALA A 172 1.95 7.96 -7.69
CA ALA A 172 0.58 8.09 -7.21
C ALA A 172 0.50 7.73 -5.71
N ASN A 173 -0.44 8.35 -5.02
CA ASN A 173 -0.92 7.89 -3.70
C ASN A 173 -2.21 7.10 -3.87
N TYR A 174 -2.63 6.39 -2.82
CA TYR A 174 -3.77 5.49 -2.91
C TYR A 174 -4.69 5.64 -1.71
N ASN A 175 -6.00 5.62 -1.96
CA ASN A 175 -7.02 5.55 -0.93
C ASN A 175 -7.66 4.16 -0.95
N ILE A 176 -7.65 3.49 0.20
CA ILE A 176 -8.35 2.23 0.43
C ILE A 176 -9.52 2.51 1.36
N VAL A 177 -10.71 2.03 1.01
CA VAL A 177 -11.90 2.17 1.84
C VAL A 177 -12.49 0.80 2.09
N PHE A 178 -12.65 0.42 3.36
CA PHE A 178 -13.46 -0.72 3.77
C PHE A 178 -14.92 -0.29 3.86
N CYS A 179 -15.83 -1.13 3.33
CA CYS A 179 -17.26 -0.83 3.18
C CYS A 179 -17.55 0.49 2.41
N PRO A 180 -17.04 0.62 1.16
CA PRO A 180 -17.35 1.76 0.29
C PRO A 180 -18.79 1.70 -0.27
#